data_AF-A0A2V9NEH1-F1
#
_entry.id   AF-A0A2V9NEH1-F1
#
_cell.length_a   1.000
_cell.length_b   1.000
_cell.length_c   1.000
_cell.angle_alpha   90.00
_cell.angle_beta   90.00
_cell.angle_gamma   90.00
#
_symmetry.space_group_name_H-M   'P 1'
#
loop_
_entity.id
_entity.type
_entity.pdbx_description
1 polymer ?
#
loop_
_entity_poly.entity_id
_entity_poly.type
_entity_poly.pdbx_seq_one_letter_code
_entity_poly.pdbx_strand_id
1 'polypeptide(L)'
;MKFAYFATVGDADFNYAEFAHLRLKLDAIGVHYLIRTFDGPHGWAPADVWLEALEWMDLQAMAAGTLQRDPARIQSALDAGLARAKLFEAKGDLLDSYREYQAAVRNFRDLASVSSAQERVSALQKSKELRKAQKQESEEIEMQERLEATPSEQMQKLQTGELDGMAFGELRSSIADLKQQASSSGKGSLVTGRALSGLVVQAYEAGQDSMDRKNYSVALQYFELAAAGSANPARAHYERARIYAITSDKKSMLSELRKCLAAGVHDASALDTEEFQQYRDQPDFKDIADEWKRKTVP
;
A
#
# COMPACT_ATOMS: atom_id res chain seq x y z
N MET A 1 -22.08 5.67 -21.96
CA MET A 1 -21.50 4.72 -21.00
C MET A 1 -21.42 5.42 -19.65
N LYS A 2 -21.99 4.86 -18.58
CA LYS A 2 -21.76 5.41 -17.22
C LYS A 2 -20.37 4.92 -16.79
N PHE A 3 -19.56 5.80 -16.22
CA PHE A 3 -18.26 5.44 -15.68
C PHE A 3 -18.43 4.37 -14.60
N ALA A 4 -17.65 3.29 -14.70
CA ALA A 4 -17.66 2.17 -13.77
C ALA A 4 -16.24 1.97 -13.21
N TYR A 5 -16.11 1.77 -11.90
CA TYR A 5 -14.82 1.71 -11.21
C TYR A 5 -14.67 0.42 -10.40
N PHE A 6 -13.70 -0.41 -10.76
CA PHE A 6 -13.25 -1.52 -9.92
C PHE A 6 -11.89 -1.19 -9.34
N ALA A 7 -11.68 -1.47 -8.06
CA ALA A 7 -10.36 -1.38 -7.47
C ALA A 7 -10.18 -2.30 -6.26
N THR A 8 -8.94 -2.51 -5.86
CA THR A 8 -8.56 -3.37 -4.73
C THR A 8 -7.66 -2.60 -3.79
N VAL A 9 -7.73 -2.91 -2.50
CA VAL A 9 -6.82 -2.35 -1.50
C VAL A 9 -6.56 -3.39 -0.42
N GLY A 10 -5.31 -3.49 0.03
CA GLY A 10 -4.96 -4.33 1.18
C GLY A 10 -5.47 -3.70 2.47
N ASP A 11 -5.85 -4.50 3.46
CA ASP A 11 -6.20 -4.00 4.79
C ASP A 11 -4.97 -3.48 5.57
N ALA A 12 -3.74 -3.82 5.18
CA ALA A 12 -2.51 -3.23 5.70
C ALA A 12 -1.87 -2.24 4.72
N ASP A 13 -2.56 -1.88 3.64
CA ASP A 13 -2.09 -0.94 2.64
C ASP A 13 -2.13 0.51 3.16
N PHE A 14 -1.08 1.28 2.89
CA PHE A 14 -1.05 2.71 3.25
C PHE A 14 -2.13 3.51 2.50
N ASN A 15 -2.59 3.04 1.33
CA ASN A 15 -3.70 3.67 0.61
C ASN A 15 -5.09 3.37 1.22
N TYR A 16 -5.21 2.57 2.29
CA TYR A 16 -6.53 2.19 2.84
C TYR A 16 -7.45 3.39 3.14
N ALA A 17 -6.91 4.43 3.79
CA ALA A 17 -7.65 5.65 4.12
C ALA A 17 -8.19 6.36 2.86
N GLU A 18 -7.39 6.44 1.80
CA GLU A 18 -7.79 7.01 0.52
C GLU A 18 -8.98 6.25 -0.07
N PHE A 19 -8.96 4.92 -0.02
CA PHE A 19 -10.03 4.08 -0.52
C PHE A 19 -11.30 4.17 0.32
N ALA A 20 -11.19 4.30 1.64
CA ALA A 20 -12.34 4.54 2.51
C ALA A 20 -13.03 5.88 2.19
N HIS A 21 -12.25 6.95 2.02
CA HIS A 21 -12.76 8.26 1.58
C HIS A 21 -13.34 8.19 0.16
N LEU A 22 -12.70 7.45 -0.75
CA LEU A 22 -13.16 7.27 -2.12
C LEU A 22 -14.52 6.58 -2.18
N ARG A 23 -14.79 5.57 -1.34
CA ARG A 23 -16.12 4.93 -1.24
C ARG A 23 -17.20 5.97 -0.95
N LEU A 24 -16.99 6.85 0.04
CA LEU A 24 -17.94 7.90 0.40
C LEU A 24 -18.20 8.86 -0.77
N LYS A 25 -17.14 9.27 -1.48
CA LYS A 25 -17.26 10.14 -2.66
C LYS A 25 -18.04 9.45 -3.78
N LEU A 26 -17.74 8.19 -4.08
CA LEU A 26 -18.41 7.42 -5.14
C LEU A 26 -19.89 7.15 -4.82
N ASP A 27 -20.21 6.84 -3.56
CA ASP A 27 -21.58 6.71 -3.09
C ASP A 27 -22.36 8.03 -3.23
N ALA A 28 -21.76 9.16 -2.84
CA ALA A 28 -22.40 10.48 -2.91
C ALA A 28 -22.78 10.90 -4.34
N ILE A 29 -22.02 10.48 -5.34
CA ILE A 29 -22.28 10.79 -6.76
C ILE A 29 -22.96 9.64 -7.51
N GLY A 30 -23.27 8.53 -6.84
CA GLY A 30 -24.00 7.39 -7.43
C GLY A 30 -23.25 6.66 -8.55
N VAL A 31 -21.91 6.63 -8.51
CA VAL A 31 -21.10 5.88 -9.48
C VAL A 31 -21.25 4.37 -9.23
N HIS A 32 -21.28 3.58 -10.31
CA HIS A 32 -21.18 2.13 -10.20
C HIS A 32 -19.75 1.75 -9.87
N TYR A 33 -19.52 1.21 -8.67
CA TYR A 33 -18.20 0.76 -8.28
C TYR A 33 -18.21 -0.54 -7.50
N LEU A 34 -17.05 -1.19 -7.50
CA LEU A 34 -16.73 -2.30 -6.63
C LEU A 34 -15.31 -2.12 -6.10
N ILE A 35 -15.18 -1.92 -4.80
CA ILE A 35 -13.88 -1.88 -4.14
C ILE A 35 -13.77 -3.12 -3.25
N ARG A 36 -12.70 -3.89 -3.44
CA ARG A 36 -12.39 -5.10 -2.68
C ARG A 36 -11.26 -4.83 -1.69
N THR A 37 -11.50 -5.13 -0.43
CA THR A 37 -10.46 -5.16 0.58
C THR A 37 -9.96 -6.60 0.71
N PHE A 38 -8.64 -6.82 0.72
CA PHE A 38 -8.04 -8.14 0.95
C PHE A 38 -7.09 -8.09 2.14
N ASP A 39 -6.83 -9.25 2.77
CA ASP A 39 -5.85 -9.38 3.86
C ASP A 39 -4.45 -9.25 3.27
N GLY A 40 -3.75 -8.17 3.61
CA GLY A 40 -2.39 -7.95 3.14
C GLY A 40 -1.98 -6.48 3.01
N PRO A 41 -0.68 -6.25 2.78
CA PRO A 41 -0.12 -4.92 2.61
C PRO A 41 -0.38 -4.36 1.20
N HIS A 42 0.27 -3.25 0.88
CA HIS A 42 0.33 -2.72 -0.47
C HIS A 42 0.85 -3.77 -1.47
N GLY A 43 0.08 -4.02 -2.53
CA GLY A 43 0.45 -4.98 -3.56
C GLY A 43 -0.72 -5.48 -4.41
N TRP A 44 -0.43 -6.49 -5.22
CA TRP A 44 -1.44 -7.15 -6.04
C TRP A 44 -2.41 -7.94 -5.17
N ALA A 45 -3.71 -7.73 -5.38
CA ALA A 45 -4.73 -8.57 -4.77
C ALA A 45 -4.57 -10.03 -5.20
N PRO A 46 -5.07 -10.99 -4.39
CA PRO A 46 -5.17 -12.40 -4.76
C PRO A 46 -5.85 -12.62 -6.12
N ALA A 47 -5.46 -13.69 -6.83
CA ALA A 47 -5.90 -13.94 -8.21
C ALA A 47 -7.43 -14.06 -8.36
N ASP A 48 -8.10 -14.61 -7.35
CA ASP A 48 -9.55 -14.72 -7.29
C ASP A 48 -10.26 -13.35 -7.25
N VAL A 49 -9.65 -12.33 -6.65
CA VAL A 49 -10.17 -10.95 -6.67
C VAL A 49 -10.12 -10.36 -8.09
N TRP A 50 -9.06 -10.67 -8.85
CA TRP A 50 -8.96 -10.23 -10.26
C TRP A 50 -9.93 -10.96 -11.18
N LEU A 51 -10.20 -12.25 -10.92
CA LEU A 51 -11.25 -12.97 -11.62
C LEU A 51 -12.62 -12.35 -11.35
N GLU A 52 -12.91 -11.99 -10.10
CA GLU A 52 -14.15 -11.26 -9.76
C GLU A 52 -14.21 -9.90 -10.48
N ALA A 53 -13.10 -9.20 -10.65
CA ALA A 53 -13.07 -7.93 -11.39
C ALA A 53 -13.56 -8.11 -12.83
N LEU A 54 -13.06 -9.14 -13.52
CA LEU A 54 -13.47 -9.46 -14.89
C LEU A 54 -14.95 -9.88 -14.96
N GLU A 55 -15.40 -10.71 -14.02
CA GLU A 55 -16.81 -11.07 -13.91
C GLU A 55 -17.71 -9.85 -13.67
N TRP A 56 -17.27 -8.93 -12.81
CA TRP A 56 -17.99 -7.70 -12.53
C TRP A 56 -18.06 -6.77 -13.75
N MET A 57 -17.00 -6.67 -14.55
CA MET A 57 -17.01 -5.91 -15.81
C MET A 57 -18.02 -6.48 -16.80
N ASP A 58 -18.11 -7.81 -16.91
CA ASP A 58 -19.13 -8.46 -17.74
C ASP A 58 -20.55 -8.17 -17.23
N LEU A 59 -20.78 -8.15 -15.91
CA LEU A 59 -22.07 -7.73 -15.35
C LEU A 59 -22.40 -6.27 -15.72
N GLN A 60 -21.43 -5.36 -15.68
CA GLN A 60 -21.65 -3.98 -16.13
C GLN A 60 -21.99 -3.91 -17.63
N ALA A 61 -21.33 -4.72 -18.47
CA ALA A 61 -21.64 -4.81 -19.89
C ALA A 61 -23.04 -5.40 -20.16
N MET A 62 -23.47 -6.40 -19.37
CA MET A 62 -24.84 -6.95 -19.44
C MET A 62 -25.90 -5.94 -18.99
N ALA A 63 -25.60 -5.13 -17.97
CA ALA A 63 -26.49 -4.07 -17.51
C ALA A 63 -26.62 -2.96 -18.54
N ALA A 64 -25.52 -2.62 -19.22
CA ALA A 64 -25.47 -1.63 -20.30
C ALA A 64 -26.03 -2.14 -21.63
N GLY A 65 -26.28 -3.45 -21.78
CA GLY A 65 -26.76 -4.08 -23.01
C GLY A 65 -25.70 -4.26 -24.10
N THR A 66 -24.41 -4.09 -23.77
CA THR A 66 -23.28 -4.32 -24.69
C THR A 66 -22.79 -5.77 -24.67
N LEU A 67 -23.21 -6.54 -23.67
CA LEU A 67 -23.06 -7.99 -23.60
C LEU A 67 -24.45 -8.62 -23.43
N GLN A 68 -24.68 -9.76 -24.08
CA GLN A 68 -25.95 -10.48 -23.92
C GLN A 68 -26.10 -10.92 -22.45
N ARG A 69 -27.28 -10.69 -21.88
CA ARG A 69 -27.59 -11.11 -20.52
C ARG A 69 -27.56 -12.64 -20.42
N ASP A 70 -26.84 -13.14 -19.43
CA ASP A 70 -26.83 -14.54 -19.02
C ASP A 70 -27.48 -14.64 -17.63
N PRO A 71 -28.75 -15.09 -17.53
CA PRO A 71 -29.46 -15.17 -16.26
C PRO A 71 -28.77 -16.07 -15.23
N ALA A 72 -28.11 -17.16 -15.66
CA ALA A 72 -27.45 -18.08 -14.76
C ALA A 72 -26.18 -17.44 -14.16
N ARG A 73 -25.40 -16.75 -15.00
CA ARG A 73 -24.20 -16.02 -14.55
C ARG A 73 -24.54 -14.84 -13.64
N ILE A 74 -25.59 -14.07 -13.98
CA ILE A 74 -26.10 -12.98 -13.15
C ILE A 74 -26.52 -13.51 -11.77
N GLN A 75 -27.31 -14.60 -11.74
CA GLN A 75 -27.78 -15.16 -10.48
C GLN A 75 -26.63 -15.72 -9.65
N SER A 76 -25.69 -16.45 -10.26
CA SER A 76 -24.54 -17.00 -9.56
C SER A 76 -23.66 -15.92 -8.93
N ALA A 77 -23.41 -14.81 -9.62
CA ALA A 77 -22.64 -13.70 -9.09
C ALA A 77 -23.37 -12.96 -7.95
N LEU A 78 -24.70 -12.81 -8.06
CA LEU A 78 -25.52 -12.25 -6.98
C LEU A 78 -25.48 -13.15 -5.75
N ASP A 79 -25.66 -14.46 -5.92
CA ASP A 79 -25.65 -15.43 -4.82
C ASP A 79 -24.29 -15.45 -4.12
N ALA A 80 -23.18 -15.37 -4.87
CA ALA A 80 -21.83 -15.27 -4.31
C ALA A 80 -21.66 -14.01 -3.45
N GLY A 81 -22.13 -12.85 -3.93
CA GLY A 81 -22.10 -11.59 -3.17
C GLY A 81 -22.94 -11.67 -1.89
N LEU A 82 -24.14 -12.23 -1.95
CA LEU A 82 -25.00 -12.41 -0.78
C LEU A 82 -24.43 -13.43 0.21
N ALA A 83 -23.77 -14.49 -0.27
CA ALA A 83 -23.08 -15.45 0.59
C ALA A 83 -21.91 -14.81 1.35
N ARG A 84 -21.10 -13.97 0.67
CA ARG A 84 -20.05 -13.19 1.33
C ARG A 84 -20.60 -12.22 2.37
N ALA A 85 -21.67 -11.48 2.05
CA ALA A 85 -22.30 -10.57 3.00
C ALA A 85 -22.72 -11.30 4.30
N LYS A 86 -23.37 -12.47 4.15
CA LYS A 86 -23.76 -13.32 5.29
C LYS A 86 -22.57 -13.86 6.07
N LEU A 87 -21.47 -14.20 5.40
CA LEU A 87 -20.23 -14.63 6.06
C LEU A 87 -19.68 -13.52 6.97
N PHE A 88 -19.65 -12.27 6.49
CA PHE A 88 -19.23 -11.12 7.29
C PHE A 88 -20.16 -10.89 8.48
N GLU A 89 -21.49 -10.95 8.30
CA GLU A 89 -22.43 -10.85 9.42
C GLU A 89 -22.19 -11.93 10.47
N ALA A 90 -21.98 -13.18 10.05
CA ALA A 90 -21.73 -14.30 10.95
C ALA A 90 -20.43 -14.14 11.76
N LYS A 91 -19.43 -13.43 11.19
CA LYS A 91 -18.18 -13.07 11.86
C LYS A 91 -18.30 -11.80 12.73
N GLY A 92 -19.44 -11.11 12.70
CA GLY A 92 -19.64 -9.84 13.39
C GLY A 92 -19.03 -8.63 12.67
N ASP A 93 -18.55 -8.81 11.43
CA ASP A 93 -18.03 -7.74 10.59
C ASP A 93 -19.18 -7.04 9.86
N LEU A 94 -19.89 -6.20 10.60
CA LEU A 94 -21.10 -5.57 10.07
C LEU A 94 -20.80 -4.50 9.01
N LEU A 95 -19.61 -3.91 9.02
CA LEU A 95 -19.24 -2.90 8.04
C LEU A 95 -19.03 -3.53 6.66
N ASP A 96 -18.25 -4.61 6.57
CA ASP A 96 -18.02 -5.27 5.29
C ASP A 96 -19.24 -6.05 4.82
N SER A 97 -20.05 -6.61 5.73
CA SER A 97 -21.38 -7.11 5.40
C SER A 97 -22.24 -6.02 4.73
N TYR A 98 -22.34 -4.85 5.36
CA TYR A 98 -23.13 -3.75 4.85
C TYR A 98 -22.68 -3.32 3.45
N ARG A 99 -21.36 -3.24 3.24
CA ARG A 99 -20.75 -2.92 1.94
C ARG A 99 -21.06 -3.97 0.87
N GLU A 100 -21.04 -5.27 1.20
CA GLU A 100 -21.41 -6.32 0.24
C GLU A 100 -22.90 -6.25 -0.14
N TYR A 101 -23.81 -6.01 0.82
CA TYR A 101 -25.22 -5.82 0.49
C TYR A 101 -25.47 -4.56 -0.33
N GLN A 102 -24.78 -3.44 -0.04
CA GLN A 102 -24.85 -2.24 -0.87
C GLN A 102 -24.32 -2.51 -2.29
N ALA A 103 -23.22 -3.25 -2.43
CA ALA A 103 -22.69 -3.64 -3.73
C ALA A 103 -23.69 -4.51 -4.51
N ALA A 104 -24.35 -5.46 -3.85
CA ALA A 104 -25.40 -6.28 -4.45
C ALA A 104 -26.56 -5.41 -4.99
N VAL A 105 -27.06 -4.47 -4.19
CA VAL A 105 -28.10 -3.53 -4.63
C VAL A 105 -27.63 -2.69 -5.82
N ARG A 106 -26.45 -2.08 -5.72
CA ARG A 106 -25.91 -1.18 -6.74
C ARG A 106 -25.64 -1.88 -8.08
N ASN A 107 -25.09 -3.08 -8.04
CA ASN A 107 -24.59 -3.77 -9.22
C ASN A 107 -25.66 -4.64 -9.91
N PHE A 108 -26.71 -5.05 -9.20
CA PHE A 108 -27.69 -6.01 -9.73
C PHE A 108 -29.10 -5.46 -9.91
N ARG A 109 -29.43 -4.24 -9.45
CA ARG A 109 -30.80 -3.69 -9.53
C ARG A 109 -31.45 -3.74 -10.94
N ASP A 110 -30.63 -3.65 -11.99
CA ASP A 110 -31.08 -3.62 -13.39
C ASP A 110 -30.98 -5.02 -14.06
N LEU A 111 -30.52 -6.02 -13.31
CA LEU A 111 -30.19 -7.38 -13.77
C LEU A 111 -31.00 -8.47 -13.07
N ALA A 112 -31.30 -8.31 -11.78
CA ALA A 112 -31.97 -9.31 -10.94
C ALA A 112 -32.75 -8.67 -9.78
N SER A 113 -33.56 -9.47 -9.08
CA SER A 113 -34.25 -9.02 -7.86
C SER A 113 -33.26 -8.84 -6.71
N VAL A 114 -33.22 -7.64 -6.14
CA VAL A 114 -32.31 -7.27 -5.03
C VAL A 114 -33.06 -6.95 -3.72
N SER A 115 -34.35 -7.30 -3.62
CA SER A 115 -35.20 -6.93 -2.48
C SER A 115 -34.63 -7.40 -1.14
N SER A 116 -34.11 -8.63 -1.06
CA SER A 116 -33.51 -9.17 0.15
C SER A 116 -32.26 -8.38 0.59
N ALA A 117 -31.40 -7.99 -0.36
CA ALA A 117 -30.24 -7.15 -0.08
C ALA A 117 -30.67 -5.76 0.40
N GLN A 118 -31.68 -5.16 -0.25
CA GLN A 118 -32.20 -3.84 0.11
C GLN A 118 -32.81 -3.82 1.53
N GLU A 119 -33.52 -4.87 1.92
CA GLU A 119 -34.04 -5.04 3.28
C GLU A 119 -32.90 -5.13 4.30
N ARG A 120 -31.85 -5.91 4.00
CA ARG A 120 -30.66 -6.02 4.87
C ARG A 120 -29.90 -4.71 5.00
N VAL A 121 -29.66 -3.97 3.91
CA VAL A 121 -29.08 -2.61 3.94
C VAL A 121 -29.89 -1.72 4.88
N SER A 122 -31.21 -1.70 4.72
CA SER A 122 -32.12 -0.86 5.52
C SER A 122 -32.14 -1.25 7.00
N ALA A 123 -31.98 -2.54 7.31
CA ALA A 123 -31.88 -3.05 8.67
C ALA A 123 -30.54 -2.67 9.33
N LEU A 124 -29.42 -2.91 8.62
CA LEU A 124 -28.08 -2.61 9.11
C LEU A 124 -27.86 -1.11 9.34
N GLN A 125 -28.40 -0.23 8.49
CA GLN A 125 -28.34 1.23 8.68
C GLN A 125 -28.94 1.71 10.02
N LYS A 126 -29.89 0.94 10.57
CA LYS A 126 -30.54 1.24 11.86
C LYS A 126 -29.81 0.60 13.05
N SER A 127 -28.85 -0.29 12.80
CA SER A 127 -28.07 -0.97 13.85
C SER A 127 -27.07 -0.01 14.49
N LYS A 128 -26.96 -0.09 15.83
CA LYS A 128 -25.95 0.66 16.60
C LYS A 128 -24.55 0.08 16.37
N GLU A 129 -24.48 -1.21 16.12
CA GLU A 129 -23.26 -1.98 15.91
C GLU A 129 -22.61 -1.59 14.57
N LEU A 130 -23.39 -1.38 13.50
CA LEU A 130 -22.86 -0.81 12.25
C LEU A 130 -22.30 0.60 12.48
N ARG A 131 -23.03 1.47 13.17
CA ARG A 131 -22.55 2.84 13.48
C ARG A 131 -21.26 2.82 14.29
N LYS A 132 -21.14 1.88 15.23
CA LYS A 132 -19.90 1.66 15.99
C LYS A 132 -18.76 1.22 15.08
N ALA A 133 -19.01 0.30 14.14
CA ALA A 133 -17.99 -0.16 13.20
C ALA A 133 -17.54 0.96 12.23
N GLN A 134 -18.47 1.77 11.73
CA GLN A 134 -18.15 2.95 10.91
C GLN A 134 -17.34 3.99 11.68
N LYS A 135 -17.73 4.25 12.94
CA LYS A 135 -16.97 5.15 13.81
C LYS A 135 -15.56 4.62 14.08
N GLN A 136 -15.42 3.33 14.32
CA GLN A 136 -14.12 2.68 14.51
C GLN A 136 -13.22 2.86 13.28
N GLU A 137 -13.74 2.63 12.07
CA GLU A 137 -12.97 2.85 10.84
C GLU A 137 -12.54 4.34 10.69
N SER A 138 -13.42 5.28 10.99
CA SER A 138 -13.09 6.72 10.99
C SER A 138 -11.95 7.04 11.97
N GLU A 139 -12.01 6.50 13.19
CA GLU A 139 -10.96 6.70 14.20
C GLU A 139 -9.61 6.09 13.77
N GLU A 140 -9.63 4.95 13.07
CA GLU A 140 -8.43 4.32 12.51
C GLU A 140 -7.83 5.16 11.38
N ILE A 141 -8.66 5.73 10.50
CA ILE A 141 -8.22 6.63 9.43
C ILE A 141 -7.59 7.91 10.02
N GLU A 142 -8.27 8.54 10.97
CA GLU A 142 -7.76 9.74 11.65
C GLU A 142 -6.47 9.46 12.44
N MET A 143 -6.31 8.24 12.96
CA MET A 143 -5.06 7.82 13.59
C MET A 143 -3.95 7.66 12.56
N GLN A 144 -4.21 7.03 11.41
CA GLN A 144 -3.22 6.92 10.33
C GLN A 144 -2.72 8.30 9.89
N GLU A 145 -3.65 9.19 9.51
CA GLU A 145 -3.34 10.54 9.03
C GLU A 145 -2.52 11.35 10.06
N ARG A 146 -2.84 11.21 11.36
CA ARG A 146 -2.11 11.88 12.44
C ARG A 146 -0.69 11.35 12.63
N LEU A 147 -0.49 10.04 12.50
CA LEU A 147 0.84 9.44 12.59
C LEU A 147 1.74 9.87 11.44
N GLU A 148 1.15 10.11 10.25
CA GLU A 148 1.87 10.57 9.06
C GLU A 148 2.15 12.08 9.07
N ALA A 149 1.26 12.90 9.64
CA ALA A 149 1.29 14.36 9.51
C ALA A 149 2.64 15.00 9.90
N THR A 150 3.10 14.79 11.14
CA THR A 150 4.34 15.43 11.63
C THR A 150 5.58 14.95 10.87
N PRO A 151 5.82 13.63 10.70
CA PRO A 151 6.96 13.17 9.92
C PRO A 151 6.92 13.66 8.47
N SER A 152 5.74 13.72 7.85
CA SER A 152 5.56 14.23 6.48
C SER A 152 5.94 15.70 6.35
N GLU A 153 5.54 16.54 7.31
CA GLU A 153 5.91 17.96 7.35
C GLU A 153 7.44 18.13 7.52
N GLN A 154 8.05 17.34 8.41
CA GLN A 154 9.51 17.37 8.60
C GLN A 154 10.25 16.89 7.34
N MET A 155 9.73 15.87 6.65
CA MET A 155 10.27 15.43 5.35
C MET A 155 10.16 16.53 4.29
N GLN A 156 9.11 17.35 4.27
CA GLN A 156 9.03 18.49 3.34
C GLN A 156 10.09 19.55 3.64
N LYS A 157 10.35 19.85 4.93
CA LYS A 157 11.41 20.78 5.36
C LYS A 157 12.81 20.30 5.00
N LEU A 158 13.02 18.99 4.86
CA LEU A 158 14.28 18.43 4.36
C LEU A 158 14.56 18.90 2.93
N GLN A 159 13.52 18.93 2.08
CA GLN A 159 13.64 19.34 0.68
C GLN A 159 14.01 20.82 0.53
N THR A 160 13.50 21.67 1.43
CA THR A 160 13.77 23.11 1.44
C THR A 160 15.05 23.50 2.17
N GLY A 161 15.71 22.54 2.84
CA GLY A 161 16.90 22.79 3.65
C GLY A 161 16.60 23.45 5.00
N GLU A 162 15.34 23.46 5.43
CA GLU A 162 14.87 24.08 6.68
C GLU A 162 14.94 23.14 7.89
N LEU A 163 15.24 21.85 7.67
CA LEU A 163 15.39 20.85 8.71
C LEU A 163 16.86 20.73 9.15
N ASP A 164 17.16 21.08 10.39
CA ASP A 164 18.51 20.92 10.95
C ASP A 164 18.84 19.47 11.32
N GLY A 165 20.11 19.21 11.67
CA GLY A 165 20.59 17.86 11.98
C GLY A 165 19.98 17.24 13.25
N MET A 166 19.58 18.05 14.23
CA MET A 166 18.93 17.56 15.46
C MET A 166 17.50 17.12 15.13
N ALA A 167 16.74 17.97 14.44
CA ALA A 167 15.39 17.67 13.99
C ALA A 167 15.35 16.48 13.03
N PHE A 168 16.36 16.33 12.16
CA PHE A 168 16.51 15.13 11.33
C PHE A 168 16.74 13.86 12.17
N GLY A 169 17.59 13.94 13.20
CA GLY A 169 17.82 12.83 14.12
C GLY A 169 16.55 12.39 14.85
N GLU A 170 15.73 13.34 15.28
CA GLU A 170 14.42 13.10 15.90
C GLU A 170 13.43 12.47 14.93
N LEU A 171 13.33 12.97 13.70
CA LEU A 171 12.50 12.39 12.63
C LEU A 171 12.91 10.94 12.34
N ARG A 172 14.20 10.67 12.23
CA ARG A 172 14.70 9.30 12.00
C ARG A 172 14.34 8.38 13.17
N SER A 173 14.43 8.87 14.40
CA SER A 173 14.05 8.10 15.59
C SER A 173 12.55 7.82 15.62
N SER A 174 11.71 8.81 15.32
CA SER A 174 10.25 8.63 15.34
C SER A 174 9.80 7.60 14.31
N ILE A 175 10.39 7.58 13.11
CA ILE A 175 10.12 6.54 12.10
C ILE A 175 10.55 5.15 12.58
N ALA A 176 11.70 5.04 13.25
CA ALA A 176 12.16 3.78 13.83
C ALA A 176 11.24 3.29 14.97
N ASP A 177 10.71 4.21 15.78
CA ASP A 177 9.76 3.90 16.85
C ASP A 177 8.42 3.43 16.27
N LEU A 178 7.94 4.04 15.18
CA LEU A 178 6.76 3.57 14.46
C LEU A 178 6.96 2.15 13.92
N LYS A 179 8.16 1.81 13.42
CA LYS A 179 8.49 0.43 13.02
C LYS A 179 8.41 -0.56 14.17
N GLN A 180 8.89 -0.20 15.35
CA GLN A 180 8.76 -1.04 16.53
C GLN A 180 7.30 -1.21 16.95
N GLN A 181 6.51 -0.14 16.92
CA GLN A 181 5.08 -0.16 17.23
C GLN A 181 4.27 -1.00 16.22
N ALA A 182 4.56 -0.89 14.92
CA ALA A 182 3.95 -1.69 13.87
C ALA A 182 4.23 -3.19 14.01
N SER A 183 5.35 -3.56 14.63
CA SER A 183 5.71 -4.96 14.89
C SER A 183 5.05 -5.55 16.14
N SER A 184 4.31 -4.74 16.91
CA SER A 184 3.63 -5.18 18.12
C SER A 184 2.30 -5.90 17.82
N SER A 185 1.77 -6.65 18.79
CA SER A 185 0.45 -7.29 18.69
C SER A 185 -0.65 -6.33 19.14
N GLY A 186 -1.64 -6.07 18.28
CA GLY A 186 -2.85 -5.32 18.65
C GLY A 186 -3.43 -4.53 17.47
N LYS A 187 -4.68 -4.04 17.59
CA LYS A 187 -5.32 -3.28 16.50
C LYS A 187 -4.57 -2.02 16.09
N GLY A 188 -3.87 -1.38 17.05
CA GLY A 188 -3.04 -0.21 16.76
C GLY A 188 -1.86 -0.52 15.84
N SER A 189 -1.36 -1.76 15.81
CA SER A 189 -0.19 -2.10 14.99
C SER A 189 -0.50 -2.13 13.50
N LEU A 190 -1.74 -2.48 13.11
CA LEU A 190 -2.18 -2.41 11.72
C LEU A 190 -2.18 -0.96 11.21
N VAL A 191 -2.82 -0.04 11.95
CA VAL A 191 -2.89 1.39 11.58
C VAL A 191 -1.50 2.02 11.58
N THR A 192 -0.66 1.72 12.57
CA THR A 192 0.73 2.17 12.59
C THR A 192 1.53 1.57 11.42
N GLY A 193 1.27 0.33 11.03
CA GLY A 193 1.87 -0.31 9.87
C GLY A 193 1.52 0.40 8.56
N ARG A 194 0.25 0.75 8.36
CA ARG A 194 -0.20 1.57 7.22
C ARG A 194 0.54 2.91 7.18
N ALA A 195 0.54 3.64 8.31
CA ALA A 195 1.20 4.94 8.42
C ALA A 195 2.71 4.86 8.12
N LEU A 196 3.39 3.89 8.71
CA LEU A 196 4.81 3.66 8.48
C LEU A 196 5.10 3.34 7.01
N SER A 197 4.28 2.49 6.39
CA SER A 197 4.45 2.14 4.97
C SER A 197 4.29 3.38 4.09
N GLY A 198 3.32 4.27 4.37
CA GLY A 198 3.15 5.55 3.68
C GLY A 198 4.39 6.44 3.81
N LEU A 199 4.92 6.59 5.02
CA LEU A 199 6.14 7.38 5.27
C LEU A 199 7.38 6.79 4.59
N VAL A 200 7.50 5.46 4.52
CA VAL A 200 8.60 4.80 3.82
C VAL A 200 8.51 5.04 2.31
N VAL A 201 7.31 4.92 1.71
CA VAL A 201 7.09 5.21 0.29
C VAL A 201 7.40 6.68 -0.01
N GLN A 202 6.88 7.61 0.79
CA GLN A 202 7.17 9.04 0.66
C GLN A 202 8.67 9.32 0.71
N ALA A 203 9.40 8.71 1.64
CA ALA A 203 10.85 8.87 1.74
C ALA A 203 11.57 8.31 0.50
N TYR A 204 11.15 7.16 -0.03
CA TYR A 204 11.73 6.62 -1.27
C TYR A 204 11.48 7.51 -2.49
N GLU A 205 10.25 8.00 -2.68
CA GLU A 205 9.89 8.86 -3.79
C GLU A 205 10.63 10.21 -3.72
N ALA A 206 10.62 10.85 -2.55
CA ALA A 206 11.36 12.10 -2.35
C ALA A 206 12.88 11.94 -2.49
N GLY A 207 13.42 10.77 -2.10
CA GLY A 207 14.81 10.41 -2.33
C GLY A 207 15.17 10.26 -3.81
N GLN A 208 14.31 9.61 -4.59
CA GLN A 208 14.46 9.49 -6.05
C GLN A 208 14.37 10.86 -6.74
N ASP A 209 13.35 11.65 -6.41
CA ASP A 209 13.20 13.02 -6.92
C ASP A 209 14.44 13.89 -6.63
N SER A 210 15.02 13.73 -5.43
CA SER A 210 16.24 14.44 -5.04
C SER A 210 17.47 13.95 -5.81
N MET A 211 17.57 12.65 -6.07
CA MET A 211 18.63 12.05 -6.89
C MET A 211 18.56 12.55 -8.34
N ASP A 212 17.37 12.61 -8.94
CA ASP A 212 17.13 13.12 -10.30
C ASP A 212 17.52 14.60 -10.43
N ARG A 213 17.25 15.39 -9.37
CA ARG A 213 17.68 16.79 -9.26
C ARG A 213 19.17 16.94 -8.87
N LYS A 214 19.90 15.84 -8.72
CA LYS A 214 21.31 15.78 -8.28
C LYS A 214 21.56 16.39 -6.89
N ASN A 215 20.51 16.50 -6.06
CA ASN A 215 20.63 16.87 -4.67
C ASN A 215 20.97 15.63 -3.82
N TYR A 216 22.19 15.12 -4.02
CA TYR A 216 22.66 13.87 -3.43
C TYR A 216 22.67 13.89 -1.90
N SER A 217 22.93 15.05 -1.28
CA SER A 217 22.92 15.17 0.19
C SER A 217 21.52 14.91 0.76
N VAL A 218 20.49 15.53 0.18
CA VAL A 218 19.10 15.34 0.61
C VAL A 218 18.59 13.95 0.24
N ALA A 219 18.98 13.43 -0.93
CA ALA A 219 18.63 12.07 -1.32
C ALA A 219 19.15 11.01 -0.33
N LEU A 220 20.40 11.16 0.16
CA LEU A 220 20.96 10.29 1.19
C LEU A 220 20.14 10.32 2.49
N GLN A 221 19.68 11.50 2.91
CA GLN A 221 18.85 11.66 4.10
C GLN A 221 17.49 10.99 3.95
N TYR A 222 16.83 11.14 2.80
CA TYR A 222 15.57 10.44 2.52
C TYR A 222 15.71 8.92 2.51
N PHE A 223 16.73 8.38 1.84
CA PHE A 223 16.96 6.93 1.85
C PHE A 223 17.38 6.43 3.24
N GLU A 224 17.95 7.27 4.10
CA GLU A 224 18.18 6.93 5.50
C GLU A 224 16.86 6.80 6.29
N LEU A 225 15.90 7.70 6.09
CA LEU A 225 14.57 7.58 6.68
C LEU A 225 13.84 6.33 6.17
N ALA A 226 13.90 6.08 4.86
CA ALA A 226 13.34 4.88 4.26
C ALA A 226 13.93 3.59 4.86
N ALA A 227 15.26 3.52 5.04
CA ALA A 227 15.93 2.39 5.66
C ALA A 227 15.52 2.21 7.14
N ALA A 228 15.34 3.32 7.88
CA ALA A 228 14.91 3.28 9.28
C ALA A 228 13.51 2.66 9.45
N GLY A 229 12.58 2.99 8.54
CA GLY A 229 11.20 2.52 8.60
C GLY A 229 10.93 1.18 7.90
N SER A 230 11.75 0.80 6.91
CA SER A 230 11.51 -0.40 6.10
C SER A 230 11.69 -1.70 6.88
N ALA A 231 10.78 -2.67 6.70
CA ALA A 231 10.99 -4.05 7.14
C ALA A 231 12.17 -4.71 6.39
N ASN A 232 12.29 -4.41 5.09
CA ASN A 232 13.43 -4.79 4.25
C ASN A 232 14.13 -3.53 3.71
N PRO A 233 15.22 -3.06 4.34
CA PRO A 233 15.87 -1.80 3.97
C PRO A 233 16.86 -1.94 2.80
N ALA A 234 16.96 -3.11 2.16
CA ALA A 234 18.01 -3.38 1.18
C ALA A 234 18.00 -2.40 0.01
N ARG A 235 16.81 -2.03 -0.50
CA ARG A 235 16.69 -1.08 -1.61
C ARG A 235 17.19 0.31 -1.22
N ALA A 236 16.85 0.80 -0.03
CA ALA A 236 17.32 2.09 0.47
C ALA A 236 18.85 2.11 0.61
N HIS A 237 19.44 1.04 1.16
CA HIS A 237 20.90 0.90 1.22
C HIS A 237 21.52 0.89 -0.18
N TYR A 238 20.90 0.21 -1.14
CA TYR A 238 21.38 0.17 -2.51
C TYR A 238 21.35 1.56 -3.18
N GLU A 239 20.28 2.33 -3.00
CA GLU A 239 20.23 3.70 -3.54
C GLU A 239 21.28 4.60 -2.89
N ARG A 240 21.53 4.47 -1.58
CA ARG A 240 22.63 5.19 -0.91
C ARG A 240 23.99 4.79 -1.49
N ALA A 241 24.22 3.50 -1.75
CA ALA A 241 25.45 3.01 -2.37
C ALA A 241 25.66 3.63 -3.76
N ARG A 242 24.61 3.71 -4.58
CA ARG A 242 24.67 4.40 -5.88
C ARG A 242 25.06 5.85 -5.73
N ILE A 243 24.47 6.58 -4.79
CA ILE A 243 24.83 7.99 -4.54
C ILE A 243 26.31 8.11 -4.15
N TYR A 244 26.79 7.28 -3.23
CA TYR A 244 28.19 7.32 -2.80
C TYR A 244 29.16 6.95 -3.93
N ALA A 245 28.76 6.06 -4.86
CA ALA A 245 29.53 5.78 -6.06
C ALA A 245 29.61 7.01 -6.99
N ILE A 246 28.49 7.70 -7.22
CA ILE A 246 28.44 8.93 -8.01
C ILE A 246 29.31 10.03 -7.40
N THR A 247 29.26 10.19 -6.07
CA THR A 247 30.01 11.24 -5.35
C THR A 247 31.43 10.84 -4.98
N SER A 248 31.90 9.69 -5.48
CA SER A 248 33.25 9.17 -5.26
C SER A 248 33.62 8.82 -3.81
N ASP A 249 32.64 8.60 -2.93
CA ASP A 249 32.86 8.09 -1.57
C ASP A 249 32.88 6.56 -1.55
N LYS A 250 34.02 5.98 -1.96
CA LYS A 250 34.23 4.53 -2.02
C LYS A 250 33.93 3.85 -0.67
N LYS A 251 34.30 4.45 0.45
CA LYS A 251 34.18 3.82 1.78
C LYS A 251 32.70 3.65 2.14
N SER A 252 31.92 4.72 2.00
CA SER A 252 30.49 4.69 2.31
C SER A 252 29.72 3.82 1.32
N MET A 253 30.08 3.86 0.03
CA MET A 253 29.53 2.97 -1.00
C MET A 253 29.67 1.49 -0.60
N LEU A 254 30.90 1.03 -0.30
CA LEU A 254 31.13 -0.37 0.09
C LEU A 254 30.39 -0.74 1.39
N SER A 255 30.28 0.19 2.34
CA SER A 255 29.52 -0.03 3.57
C SER A 255 28.04 -0.27 3.30
N GLU A 256 27.42 0.54 2.45
CA GLU A 256 26.00 0.39 2.08
C GLU A 256 25.75 -0.88 1.26
N LEU A 257 26.65 -1.27 0.35
CA LEU A 257 26.56 -2.55 -0.37
C LEU A 257 26.61 -3.76 0.58
N ARG A 258 27.41 -3.70 1.65
CA ARG A 258 27.41 -4.75 2.68
C ARG A 258 26.11 -4.80 3.48
N LYS A 259 25.45 -3.65 3.72
CA LYS A 259 24.12 -3.63 4.34
C LYS A 259 23.06 -4.27 3.44
N CYS A 260 23.16 -4.09 2.11
CA CYS A 260 22.29 -4.78 1.15
C CYS A 260 22.43 -6.31 1.24
N LEU A 261 23.66 -6.83 1.32
CA LEU A 261 23.93 -8.26 1.53
C LEU A 261 23.31 -8.79 2.82
N ALA A 262 23.48 -8.04 3.92
CA ALA A 262 22.93 -8.41 5.21
C ALA A 262 21.40 -8.43 5.20
N ALA A 263 20.77 -7.60 4.38
CA ALA A 263 19.33 -7.56 4.14
C ALA A 263 18.85 -8.59 3.08
N GLY A 264 19.72 -9.47 2.58
CA GLY A 264 19.35 -10.62 1.75
C GLY A 264 19.36 -10.39 0.24
N VAL A 265 19.97 -9.29 -0.25
CA VAL A 265 20.11 -9.07 -1.71
C VAL A 265 21.31 -9.84 -2.23
N HIS A 266 21.09 -10.66 -3.26
CA HIS A 266 22.10 -11.53 -3.86
C HIS A 266 22.19 -11.42 -5.39
N ASP A 267 21.41 -10.53 -6.00
CA ASP A 267 21.45 -10.31 -7.45
C ASP A 267 22.63 -9.42 -7.84
N ALA A 268 23.74 -10.04 -8.22
CA ALA A 268 24.95 -9.33 -8.60
C ALA A 268 24.79 -8.44 -9.85
N SER A 269 23.73 -8.63 -10.66
CA SER A 269 23.45 -7.75 -11.81
C SER A 269 23.12 -6.32 -11.38
N ALA A 270 22.69 -6.11 -10.13
CA ALA A 270 22.54 -4.78 -9.56
C ALA A 270 23.86 -3.99 -9.47
N LEU A 271 25.02 -4.65 -9.56
CA LEU A 271 26.33 -4.00 -9.55
C LEU A 271 26.83 -3.61 -10.97
N ASP A 272 26.06 -3.93 -12.01
CA ASP A 272 26.40 -3.67 -13.40
C ASP A 272 26.01 -2.27 -13.89
N THR A 273 25.51 -1.41 -13.02
CA THR A 273 25.14 -0.03 -13.38
C THR A 273 26.36 0.86 -13.65
N GLU A 274 26.14 1.99 -14.33
CA GLU A 274 27.21 2.89 -14.79
C GLU A 274 28.01 3.48 -13.63
N GLU A 275 27.35 3.81 -12.52
CA GLU A 275 27.94 4.47 -11.36
C GLU A 275 29.04 3.60 -10.70
N PHE A 276 28.92 2.28 -10.82
CA PHE A 276 29.88 1.34 -10.24
C PHE A 276 31.05 0.98 -11.17
N GLN A 277 31.03 1.37 -12.45
CA GLN A 277 32.02 0.93 -13.45
C GLN A 277 33.46 1.20 -13.03
N GLN A 278 33.74 2.38 -12.48
CA GLN A 278 35.08 2.78 -12.04
C GLN A 278 35.62 1.94 -10.86
N TYR A 279 34.75 1.22 -10.15
CA TYR A 279 35.12 0.40 -9.00
C TYR A 279 35.27 -1.09 -9.33
N ARG A 280 34.85 -1.54 -10.52
CA ARG A 280 34.80 -2.98 -10.85
C ARG A 280 36.15 -3.69 -10.72
N ASP A 281 37.25 -2.98 -10.95
CA ASP A 281 38.60 -3.56 -10.83
C ASP A 281 39.20 -3.49 -9.43
N GLN A 282 38.55 -2.79 -8.50
CA GLN A 282 39.01 -2.64 -7.14
C GLN A 282 38.83 -3.94 -6.35
N PRO A 283 39.85 -4.42 -5.61
CA PRO A 283 39.75 -5.67 -4.84
C PRO A 283 38.54 -5.70 -3.90
N ASP A 284 38.33 -4.65 -3.11
CA ASP A 284 37.21 -4.61 -2.15
C ASP A 284 35.83 -4.67 -2.81
N PHE A 285 35.70 -4.15 -4.03
CA PHE A 285 34.44 -4.20 -4.78
C PHE A 285 34.23 -5.59 -5.39
N LYS A 286 35.28 -6.20 -5.94
CA LYS A 286 35.27 -7.59 -6.43
C LYS A 286 34.86 -8.56 -5.32
N ASP A 287 35.41 -8.39 -4.12
CA ASP A 287 35.07 -9.22 -2.96
C ASP A 287 33.58 -9.17 -2.63
N ILE A 288 32.99 -7.97 -2.59
CA ILE A 288 31.54 -7.81 -2.38
C ILE A 288 30.76 -8.42 -3.54
N ALA A 289 31.12 -8.14 -4.80
CA ALA A 289 30.41 -8.70 -5.96
C ALA A 289 30.41 -10.24 -5.96
N ASP A 290 31.51 -10.87 -5.55
CA ASP A 290 31.63 -12.32 -5.44
C ASP A 290 30.85 -12.87 -4.23
N GLU A 291 30.68 -12.11 -3.15
CA GLU A 291 29.75 -12.46 -2.06
C GLU A 291 28.28 -12.45 -2.54
N TRP A 292 27.88 -11.48 -3.39
CA TRP A 292 26.52 -11.43 -3.95
C TRP A 292 26.26 -12.66 -4.83
N LYS A 293 27.20 -13.03 -5.70
CA LYS A 293 27.10 -14.21 -6.60
C LYS A 293 27.02 -15.56 -5.86
N ARG A 294 27.74 -15.71 -4.75
CA ARG A 294 27.84 -16.99 -4.02
C ARG A 294 26.53 -17.38 -3.32
N LYS A 295 25.66 -16.40 -3.03
CA LYS A 295 24.37 -16.63 -2.37
C LYS A 295 23.18 -16.64 -3.34
N THR A 296 23.43 -16.48 -4.65
CA THR A 296 22.42 -16.57 -5.72
C THR A 296 22.26 -17.98 -6.29
N VAL A 297 22.97 -18.97 -5.78
CA VAL A 297 22.83 -20.38 -6.21
C VAL A 297 21.62 -20.99 -5.47
N PRO A 298 20.68 -21.66 -6.18
CA PRO A 298 19.49 -22.28 -5.59
C PRO A 298 19.78 -23.24 -4.43
#